data_AF-A0A7W3J3F7-F1
#
_entry.id   AF-A0A7W3J3F7-F1
#
_cell.length_a   1.000
_cell.length_b   1.000
_cell.length_c   1.000
_cell.angle_alpha   90.00
_cell.angle_beta   90.00
_cell.angle_gamma   90.00
#
_symmetry.space_group_name_H-M   'P 1'
#
loop_
_entity.id
_entity.type
_entity.pdbx_description
1 polymer ?
#
loop_
_entity_poly.entity_id
_entity_poly.type
_entity_poly.pdbx_seq_one_letter_code
_entity_poly.pdbx_strand_id
1 'polypeptide(L)'
;MSRVVHLHIGAPKTGTTYLQDRLSLNAKSLAQHGVHFPTRSPLVSPGLFHFRAALDLLGQDWGGAPGHARGSWDALIRRVNKRSGTVVISHEILAPASPEKVARAMRDLRGSEVHIVYSVRDLARQIPAAWQESIKQGRKWSYRRYLNRIERGDAWFFRAFDIPNVLSTWGDGIPPERIHVVTVPQKGSTQRSGGELWLRFCEAFGIDPAWAPQDSTATNRSLGIAETQVIRQLNRRMERATRREAEYDGLIRQMLAQDQLVNRDSAAVRLPPRRFPWVLERTEEWIDWVRASGVDVIGDLEDLRPVVPAEDDVFVHPDKVGAKKQLNAAIDALAAMTFEAASRPDPERQLVQRVRAQARRLRSPGGS
;
A
#
# COMPACT_ATOMS: atom_id res chain seq x y z
N MET A 1 15.71 22.31 17.44
CA MET A 1 15.66 20.84 17.49
C MET A 1 16.32 20.29 16.25
N SER A 2 17.13 19.23 16.40
CA SER A 2 17.61 18.43 15.27
C SER A 2 16.42 17.79 14.53
N ARG A 3 16.64 17.43 13.26
CA ARG A 3 15.62 16.78 12.44
C ARG A 3 15.69 15.27 12.62
N VAL A 4 14.55 14.67 12.90
CA VAL A 4 14.36 13.21 12.98
C VAL A 4 13.52 12.78 11.78
N VAL A 5 13.99 11.80 11.01
CA VAL A 5 13.30 11.28 9.83
C VAL A 5 12.90 9.83 10.09
N HIS A 6 11.60 9.56 10.15
CA HIS A 6 11.08 8.19 10.15
C HIS A 6 10.80 7.77 8.72
N LEU A 7 11.59 6.83 8.22
CA LEU A 7 11.43 6.24 6.91
C LEU A 7 10.62 4.94 7.04
N HIS A 8 9.31 5.05 6.86
CA HIS A 8 8.41 3.90 6.81
C HIS A 8 8.46 3.24 5.44
N ILE A 9 9.11 2.08 5.38
CA ILE A 9 9.47 1.39 4.13
C ILE A 9 8.51 0.27 3.72
N GLY A 10 7.49 -0.04 4.52
CA GLY A 10 6.54 -1.12 4.26
C GLY A 10 6.33 -1.98 5.50
N ALA A 11 6.05 -3.28 5.38
CA ALA A 11 5.92 -4.06 4.14
C ALA A 11 4.61 -3.76 3.36
N PRO A 12 4.47 -4.18 2.10
CA PRO A 12 3.17 -4.16 1.45
C PRO A 12 2.15 -5.03 2.21
N LYS A 13 0.88 -4.60 2.23
CA LYS A 13 -0.26 -5.34 2.83
C LYS A 13 -0.26 -5.46 4.35
N THR A 14 0.37 -4.50 5.01
CA THR A 14 0.42 -4.34 6.47
C THR A 14 -0.31 -3.10 6.97
N GLY A 15 -1.24 -2.54 6.18
CA GLY A 15 -2.01 -1.35 6.56
C GLY A 15 -1.38 -0.02 6.17
N THR A 16 -0.39 -0.02 5.27
CA THR A 16 0.30 1.21 4.82
C THR A 16 -0.64 2.25 4.22
N THR A 17 -1.66 1.84 3.48
CA THR A 17 -2.70 2.75 2.94
C THR A 17 -3.49 3.43 4.06
N TYR A 18 -3.87 2.69 5.11
CA TYR A 18 -4.57 3.23 6.27
C TYR A 18 -3.70 4.29 6.98
N LEU A 19 -2.43 3.95 7.21
CA LEU A 19 -1.47 4.87 7.82
C LEU A 19 -1.27 6.15 6.99
N GLN A 20 -0.97 6.01 5.70
CA GLN A 20 -0.66 7.13 4.81
C GLN A 20 -1.85 8.08 4.63
N ASP A 21 -3.07 7.54 4.57
CA ASP A 21 -4.30 8.32 4.51
C ASP A 21 -4.49 9.12 5.80
N ARG A 22 -4.34 8.46 6.97
CA ARG A 22 -4.48 9.12 8.26
C ARG A 22 -3.42 10.21 8.50
N LEU A 23 -2.17 9.96 8.12
CA LEU A 23 -1.12 11.00 8.12
C LEU A 23 -1.46 12.17 7.19
N SER A 24 -2.03 11.89 6.01
CA SER A 24 -2.44 12.93 5.05
C SER A 24 -3.56 13.81 5.57
N LEU A 25 -4.62 13.20 6.14
CA LEU A 25 -5.78 13.91 6.70
C LEU A 25 -5.39 14.81 7.87
N ASN A 26 -4.44 14.37 8.68
CA ASN A 26 -4.00 15.09 9.88
C ASN A 26 -2.72 15.93 9.66
N ALA A 27 -2.20 16.05 8.44
CA ALA A 27 -0.91 16.70 8.17
C ALA A 27 -0.83 18.14 8.70
N LYS A 28 -1.95 18.89 8.71
CA LYS A 28 -2.01 20.24 9.29
C LYS A 28 -1.93 20.24 10.82
N SER A 29 -2.67 19.34 11.47
CA SER A 29 -2.69 19.20 12.93
C SER A 29 -1.32 18.74 13.43
N LEU A 30 -0.78 17.68 12.82
CA LEU A 30 0.56 17.16 13.10
C LEU A 30 1.65 18.25 12.97
N ALA A 31 1.54 19.12 11.95
CA ALA A 31 2.52 20.19 11.75
C ALA A 31 2.52 21.24 12.87
N GLN A 32 1.41 21.43 13.60
CA GLN A 32 1.36 22.31 14.78
C GLN A 32 2.19 21.77 15.94
N HIS A 33 2.44 20.45 15.94
CA HIS A 33 3.26 19.74 16.93
C HIS A 33 4.66 19.39 16.40
N GLY A 34 5.10 19.99 15.29
CA GLY A 34 6.42 19.73 14.72
C GLY A 34 6.57 18.38 14.01
N VAL A 35 5.46 17.72 13.67
CA VAL A 35 5.43 16.47 12.91
C VAL A 35 4.99 16.76 11.46
N HIS A 36 5.79 16.32 10.50
CA HIS A 36 5.63 16.71 9.10
C HIS A 36 5.47 15.50 8.17
N PHE A 37 4.37 15.47 7.43
CA PHE A 37 4.15 14.56 6.30
C PHE A 37 4.14 15.37 4.99
N PRO A 38 5.30 15.52 4.31
CA PRO A 38 5.47 16.52 3.27
C PRO A 38 4.70 16.24 1.98
N THR A 39 4.29 17.31 1.29
CA THR A 39 3.79 17.23 -0.09
C THR A 39 4.46 18.27 -0.99
N ARG A 40 4.41 18.05 -2.31
CA ARG A 40 4.94 19.00 -3.31
C ARG A 40 4.15 20.30 -3.34
N SER A 41 2.82 20.23 -3.29
CA SER A 41 1.92 21.37 -3.33
C SER A 41 0.54 20.98 -2.77
N PRO A 42 -0.33 21.94 -2.45
CA PRO A 42 -1.69 21.65 -2.00
C PRO A 42 -2.54 20.84 -3.00
N LEU A 43 -2.14 20.82 -4.28
CA LEU A 43 -2.85 20.11 -5.36
C LEU A 43 -2.44 18.63 -5.48
N VAL A 44 -1.40 18.20 -4.76
CA VAL A 44 -0.90 16.82 -4.79
C VAL A 44 -1.07 16.23 -3.40
N SER A 45 -1.75 15.09 -3.29
CA SER A 45 -1.85 14.42 -1.99
C SER A 45 -0.46 13.99 -1.52
N PRO A 46 -0.16 14.05 -0.20
CA PRO A 46 1.10 13.56 0.34
C PRO A 46 1.40 12.11 -0.09
N GLY A 47 0.41 11.20 0.01
CA GLY A 47 0.57 9.82 -0.43
C GLY A 47 1.04 9.67 -1.89
N LEU A 48 0.43 10.41 -2.84
CA LEU A 48 0.87 10.37 -4.24
C LEU A 48 2.28 10.95 -4.44
N PHE A 49 2.62 11.99 -3.68
CA PHE A 49 3.97 12.57 -3.76
C PHE A 49 5.03 11.61 -3.23
N HIS A 50 4.77 10.92 -2.13
CA HIS A 50 5.65 9.92 -1.55
C HIS A 50 5.79 8.69 -2.46
N PHE A 51 4.70 8.26 -3.09
CA PHE A 51 4.75 7.20 -4.10
C PHE A 51 5.67 7.53 -5.26
N ARG A 52 5.51 8.73 -5.85
CA ARG A 52 6.37 9.19 -6.94
C ARG A 52 7.83 9.34 -6.50
N ALA A 53 8.07 9.82 -5.29
CA ALA A 53 9.42 9.91 -4.74
C ALA A 53 10.07 8.54 -4.57
N ALA A 54 9.32 7.55 -4.08
CA ALA A 54 9.81 6.18 -3.94
C ALA A 54 10.09 5.53 -5.31
N LEU A 55 9.22 5.72 -6.32
CA LEU A 55 9.46 5.28 -7.69
C LEU A 55 10.75 5.87 -8.27
N ASP A 56 10.94 7.18 -8.11
CA ASP A 56 12.13 7.92 -8.57
C ASP A 56 13.41 7.46 -7.88
N LEU A 57 13.35 7.19 -6.57
CA LEU A 57 14.47 6.61 -5.83
C LEU A 57 14.88 5.26 -6.43
N LEU A 58 13.88 4.38 -6.61
CA LEU A 58 14.07 3.03 -7.12
C LEU A 58 14.41 2.98 -8.62
N GLY A 59 14.24 4.08 -9.36
CA GLY A 59 14.40 4.11 -10.82
C GLY A 59 13.31 3.31 -11.53
N GLN A 60 12.10 3.30 -10.98
CA GLN A 60 10.95 2.59 -11.50
C GLN A 60 9.92 3.57 -12.06
N ASP A 61 9.14 3.12 -13.04
CA ASP A 61 7.97 3.84 -13.54
C ASP A 61 6.70 3.03 -13.21
N TRP A 62 5.65 3.73 -12.80
CA TRP A 62 4.30 3.19 -12.63
C TRP A 62 3.31 3.70 -13.67
N GLY A 63 3.02 2.89 -14.69
CA GLY A 63 1.96 3.17 -15.66
C GLY A 63 2.14 4.48 -16.46
N GLY A 64 1.36 4.64 -17.53
CA GLY A 64 1.40 5.84 -18.38
C GLY A 64 2.75 6.13 -19.03
N ALA A 65 2.96 7.39 -19.41
CA ALA A 65 4.20 7.84 -20.05
C ALA A 65 5.41 7.78 -19.08
N PRO A 66 6.59 7.34 -19.56
CA PRO A 66 7.79 7.28 -18.74
C PRO A 66 8.15 8.63 -18.09
N GLY A 67 8.72 8.60 -16.89
CA GLY A 67 9.30 9.77 -16.25
C GLY A 67 8.35 10.63 -15.43
N HIS A 68 7.10 10.22 -15.18
CA HIS A 68 6.17 10.94 -14.30
C HIS A 68 6.68 11.06 -12.84
N ALA A 69 7.58 10.16 -12.42
CA ALA A 69 8.22 10.18 -11.12
C ALA A 69 9.50 11.03 -11.08
N ARG A 70 10.10 11.34 -12.24
CA ARG A 70 11.46 11.91 -12.35
C ARG A 70 11.64 13.16 -11.47
N GLY A 71 12.66 13.13 -10.62
CA GLY A 71 13.03 14.24 -9.72
C GLY A 71 12.09 14.42 -8.52
N SER A 72 11.15 13.50 -8.30
CA SER A 72 10.26 13.52 -7.13
C SER A 72 11.01 13.19 -5.84
N TRP A 73 12.02 12.32 -5.87
CA TRP A 73 12.85 12.02 -4.70
C TRP A 73 13.60 13.27 -4.25
N ASP A 74 14.32 13.92 -5.17
CA ASP A 74 15.07 15.13 -4.83
C ASP A 74 14.15 16.27 -4.37
N ALA A 75 12.93 16.34 -4.94
CA ALA A 75 11.91 17.28 -4.48
C ALA A 75 11.44 16.97 -3.05
N LEU A 76 11.27 15.70 -2.70
CA LEU A 76 10.93 15.27 -1.36
C LEU A 76 12.05 15.62 -0.38
N ILE A 77 13.31 15.29 -0.71
CA ILE A 77 14.47 15.62 0.13
C ILE A 77 14.60 17.12 0.35
N ARG A 78 14.36 17.96 -0.67
CA ARG A 78 14.29 19.43 -0.49
C ARG A 78 13.19 19.88 0.47
N ARG A 79 12.07 19.17 0.57
CA ARG A 79 11.03 19.45 1.57
C ARG A 79 11.47 19.02 2.96
N VAL A 80 12.07 17.84 3.07
CA VAL A 80 12.61 17.30 4.33
C VAL A 80 13.71 18.21 4.88
N ASN A 81 14.59 18.77 4.04
CA ASN A 81 15.66 19.73 4.40
C ASN A 81 15.17 21.09 4.89
N LYS A 82 13.89 21.42 4.70
CA LYS A 82 13.30 22.69 5.16
C LYS A 82 12.54 22.57 6.49
N ARG A 83 12.59 21.40 7.13
CA ARG A 83 11.84 21.10 8.35
C ARG A 83 12.78 20.76 9.49
N SER A 84 12.45 21.22 10.68
CA SER A 84 12.95 20.72 11.96
C SER A 84 11.90 19.79 12.58
N GLY A 85 12.24 19.08 13.65
CA GLY A 85 11.34 18.12 14.29
C GLY A 85 11.22 16.81 13.51
N THR A 86 10.06 16.16 13.62
CA THR A 86 9.79 14.84 13.07
C THR A 86 9.31 14.94 11.62
N VAL A 87 9.92 14.21 10.71
CA VAL A 87 9.48 14.11 9.31
C VAL A 87 9.23 12.64 8.97
N VAL A 88 8.01 12.31 8.58
CA VAL A 88 7.65 10.94 8.17
C VAL A 88 7.76 10.84 6.66
N ILE A 89 8.52 9.86 6.17
CA ILE A 89 8.55 9.45 4.76
C ILE A 89 7.99 8.03 4.69
N SER A 90 6.82 7.86 4.08
CA SER A 90 6.16 6.56 4.02
C SER A 90 5.88 6.10 2.59
N HIS A 91 6.43 4.95 2.18
CA HIS A 91 5.89 4.15 1.08
C HIS A 91 6.43 2.72 1.07
N GLU A 92 5.55 1.71 0.95
CA GLU A 92 5.91 0.29 1.08
C GLU A 92 6.74 -0.31 -0.05
N ILE A 93 6.87 0.40 -1.17
CA ILE A 93 7.65 -0.09 -2.32
C ILE A 93 9.15 0.06 -2.06
N LEU A 94 9.53 0.77 -1.00
CA LEU A 94 10.89 0.96 -0.55
C LEU A 94 11.46 -0.29 0.12
N ALA A 95 10.64 -1.16 0.71
CA ALA A 95 11.10 -2.37 1.41
C ALA A 95 12.12 -3.17 0.59
N PRO A 96 11.85 -3.58 -0.67
CA PRO A 96 12.80 -4.36 -1.47
C PRO A 96 13.83 -3.48 -2.23
N ALA A 97 14.17 -2.29 -1.73
CA ALA A 97 15.23 -1.47 -2.31
C ALA A 97 16.57 -2.22 -2.30
N SER A 98 17.35 -2.09 -3.38
CA SER A 98 18.70 -2.65 -3.41
C SER A 98 19.65 -1.82 -2.54
N PRO A 99 20.79 -2.40 -2.09
CA PRO A 99 21.78 -1.69 -1.27
C PRO A 99 22.20 -0.34 -1.87
N GLU A 100 22.34 -0.25 -3.20
CA GLU A 100 22.73 1.01 -3.87
C GLU A 100 21.65 2.10 -3.73
N LYS A 101 20.36 1.71 -3.74
CA LYS A 101 19.25 2.63 -3.55
C LYS A 101 19.11 3.07 -2.09
N VAL A 102 19.35 2.16 -1.15
CA VAL A 102 19.40 2.48 0.28
C VAL A 102 20.55 3.44 0.58
N ALA A 103 21.76 3.16 0.08
CA ALA A 103 22.93 4.03 0.25
C ALA A 103 22.68 5.44 -0.33
N ARG A 104 21.99 5.55 -1.47
CA ARG A 104 21.52 6.85 -1.97
C ARG A 104 20.61 7.56 -0.97
N ALA A 105 19.57 6.88 -0.49
CA ALA A 105 18.61 7.49 0.43
C ALA A 105 19.29 7.98 1.73
N MET A 106 20.16 7.15 2.31
CA MET A 106 20.91 7.48 3.53
C MET A 106 21.88 8.65 3.31
N ARG A 107 22.54 8.72 2.15
CA ARG A 107 23.37 9.88 1.78
C ARG A 107 22.55 11.17 1.67
N ASP A 108 21.38 11.10 1.03
CA ASP A 108 20.52 12.27 0.81
C ASP A 108 19.85 12.74 2.12
N LEU A 109 19.73 11.87 3.12
CA LEU A 109 19.21 12.17 4.46
C LEU A 109 20.29 12.55 5.50
N ARG A 110 21.56 12.65 5.10
CA ARG A 110 22.67 13.07 5.99
C ARG A 110 22.34 14.36 6.73
N GLY A 111 22.77 14.44 7.99
CA GLY A 111 22.43 15.55 8.90
C GLY A 111 21.05 15.41 9.54
N SER A 112 20.39 14.27 9.39
CA SER A 112 19.20 13.90 10.16
C SER A 112 19.51 12.68 11.02
N GLU A 113 18.82 12.57 12.14
CA GLU A 113 18.66 11.29 12.81
C GLU A 113 17.62 10.47 12.03
N VAL A 114 17.98 9.27 11.57
CA VAL A 114 17.13 8.44 10.70
C VAL A 114 16.66 7.21 11.46
N HIS A 115 15.35 6.97 11.43
CA HIS A 115 14.69 5.80 11.96
C HIS A 115 14.06 5.02 10.81
N ILE A 116 14.27 3.70 10.77
CA ILE A 116 13.61 2.82 9.81
C ILE A 116 12.37 2.24 10.48
N VAL A 117 11.22 2.35 9.82
CA VAL A 117 9.97 1.75 10.31
C VAL A 117 9.49 0.71 9.31
N TYR A 118 9.39 -0.53 9.77
CA TYR A 118 8.97 -1.66 8.96
C TYR A 118 7.85 -2.43 9.65
N SER A 119 6.68 -2.38 9.06
CA SER A 119 5.51 -3.09 9.52
C SER A 119 5.45 -4.51 8.96
N VAL A 120 5.02 -5.45 9.81
CA VAL A 120 5.05 -6.89 9.56
C VAL A 120 3.71 -7.52 9.89
N ARG A 121 3.33 -8.58 9.18
CA ARG A 121 2.04 -9.26 9.31
C ARG A 121 2.24 -10.75 9.07
N ASP A 122 1.42 -11.59 9.70
CA ASP A 122 1.44 -13.03 9.42
C ASP A 122 1.31 -13.30 7.91
N LEU A 123 2.13 -14.25 7.46
CA LEU A 123 2.24 -14.63 6.07
C LEU A 123 0.96 -15.26 5.51
N ALA A 124 0.14 -15.92 6.35
CA ALA A 124 -1.10 -16.54 5.89
C ALA A 124 -2.17 -15.52 5.47
N ARG A 125 -2.17 -14.30 6.06
CA ARG A 125 -2.97 -13.17 5.57
C ARG A 125 -2.25 -12.35 4.50
N GLN A 126 -0.92 -12.21 4.59
CA GLN A 126 -0.16 -11.35 3.69
C GLN A 126 0.00 -11.93 2.27
N ILE A 127 0.31 -13.24 2.15
CA ILE A 127 0.52 -13.92 0.86
C ILE A 127 -0.75 -13.89 -0.02
N PRO A 128 -1.95 -14.27 0.45
CA PRO A 128 -3.17 -14.14 -0.34
C PRO A 128 -3.44 -12.69 -0.78
N ALA A 129 -3.29 -11.72 0.13
CA ALA A 129 -3.55 -10.31 -0.16
C ALA A 129 -2.61 -9.77 -1.25
N ALA A 130 -1.35 -10.20 -1.24
CA ALA A 130 -0.36 -9.83 -2.26
C ALA A 130 -0.66 -10.46 -3.62
N TRP A 131 -1.18 -11.69 -3.66
CA TRP A 131 -1.68 -12.26 -4.92
C TRP A 131 -2.81 -11.43 -5.50
N GLN A 132 -3.84 -11.12 -4.69
CA GLN A 132 -4.99 -10.34 -5.15
C GLN A 132 -4.57 -8.97 -5.67
N GLU A 133 -3.65 -8.31 -4.97
CA GLU A 133 -3.08 -7.04 -5.42
C GLU A 133 -2.35 -7.17 -6.76
N SER A 134 -1.55 -8.23 -6.93
CA SER A 134 -0.88 -8.46 -8.21
C SER A 134 -1.88 -8.62 -9.36
N ILE A 135 -3.05 -9.23 -9.11
CA ILE A 135 -4.12 -9.35 -10.10
C ILE A 135 -4.74 -7.98 -10.38
N LYS A 136 -5.00 -7.15 -9.36
CA LYS A 136 -5.45 -5.76 -9.56
C LYS A 136 -4.48 -4.95 -10.41
N GLN A 137 -3.17 -5.19 -10.26
CA GLN A 137 -2.09 -4.57 -11.05
C GLN A 137 -1.87 -5.24 -12.44
N GLY A 138 -2.86 -5.97 -12.95
CA GLY A 138 -2.83 -6.49 -14.32
C GLY A 138 -2.16 -7.85 -14.51
N ARG A 139 -1.70 -8.54 -13.44
CA ARG A 139 -1.09 -9.89 -13.57
C ARG A 139 -2.16 -10.95 -13.88
N LYS A 140 -1.71 -12.04 -14.51
CA LYS A 140 -2.59 -13.12 -15.05
C LYS A 140 -2.35 -14.52 -14.47
N TRP A 141 -1.31 -14.68 -13.64
CA TRP A 141 -0.96 -15.97 -13.03
C TRP A 141 -2.08 -16.53 -12.14
N SER A 142 -2.20 -17.85 -12.10
CA SER A 142 -3.07 -18.55 -11.16
C SER A 142 -2.52 -18.46 -9.74
N TYR A 143 -3.38 -18.67 -8.74
CA TYR A 143 -2.97 -18.66 -7.34
C TYR A 143 -1.96 -19.78 -7.04
N ARG A 144 -2.18 -20.98 -7.59
CA ARG A 144 -1.21 -22.09 -7.50
C ARG A 144 0.18 -21.70 -8.04
N ARG A 145 0.25 -21.05 -9.21
CA ARG A 145 1.53 -20.62 -9.81
C ARG A 145 2.21 -19.54 -8.98
N TYR A 146 1.43 -18.65 -8.39
CA TYR A 146 1.92 -17.61 -7.48
C TYR A 146 2.54 -18.22 -6.22
N LEU A 147 1.83 -19.13 -5.54
CA LEU A 147 2.34 -19.79 -4.33
C LEU A 147 3.65 -20.54 -4.59
N ASN A 148 3.74 -21.29 -5.69
CA ASN A 148 4.97 -21.99 -6.05
C ASN A 148 6.17 -21.06 -6.28
N ARG A 149 5.94 -19.79 -6.68
CA ARG A 149 7.01 -18.79 -6.83
C ARG A 149 7.38 -18.13 -5.51
N ILE A 150 6.42 -17.98 -4.61
CA ILE A 150 6.66 -17.46 -3.25
C ILE A 150 7.59 -18.41 -2.50
N GLU A 151 7.32 -19.71 -2.52
CA GLU A 151 8.16 -20.73 -1.86
C GLU A 151 9.58 -20.80 -2.40
N ARG A 152 9.78 -20.44 -3.67
CA ARG A 152 11.10 -20.40 -4.30
C ARG A 152 11.86 -19.09 -4.06
N GLY A 153 11.24 -18.08 -3.45
CA GLY A 153 11.83 -16.75 -3.29
C GLY A 153 11.84 -15.88 -4.55
N ASP A 154 11.19 -16.31 -5.64
CA ASP A 154 11.27 -15.67 -6.97
C ASP A 154 10.34 -14.45 -7.13
N ALA A 155 9.42 -14.21 -6.19
CA ALA A 155 8.41 -13.17 -6.32
C ALA A 155 8.87 -11.84 -5.72
N TRP A 156 8.67 -10.72 -6.44
CA TRP A 156 8.99 -9.37 -5.94
C TRP A 156 8.37 -9.08 -4.57
N PHE A 157 7.10 -9.44 -4.38
CA PHE A 157 6.42 -9.30 -3.09
C PHE A 157 7.13 -10.05 -1.96
N PHE A 158 7.71 -11.22 -2.26
CA PHE A 158 8.44 -12.00 -1.27
C PHE A 158 9.68 -11.24 -0.78
N ARG A 159 10.43 -10.62 -1.68
CA ARG A 159 11.59 -9.79 -1.32
C ARG A 159 11.21 -8.61 -0.42
N ALA A 160 9.97 -8.13 -0.50
CA ALA A 160 9.45 -7.07 0.36
C ALA A 160 8.95 -7.59 1.73
N PHE A 161 8.72 -8.90 1.88
CA PHE A 161 8.26 -9.54 3.11
C PHE A 161 9.40 -10.16 3.91
N ASP A 162 10.52 -10.48 3.26
CA ASP A 162 11.70 -11.08 3.86
C ASP A 162 12.31 -10.15 4.91
N ILE A 163 11.88 -10.32 6.17
CA ILE A 163 12.24 -9.45 7.29
C ILE A 163 13.77 -9.36 7.44
N PRO A 164 14.52 -10.47 7.52
CA PRO A 164 15.97 -10.42 7.59
C PRO A 164 16.60 -9.64 6.43
N ASN A 165 16.25 -9.97 5.18
CA ASN A 165 16.89 -9.33 4.03
C ASN A 165 16.57 -7.82 3.95
N VAL A 166 15.32 -7.43 4.18
CA VAL A 166 14.90 -6.01 4.16
C VAL A 166 15.60 -5.23 5.26
N LEU A 167 15.56 -5.71 6.50
CA LEU A 167 16.10 -4.98 7.65
C LEU A 167 17.61 -5.00 7.71
N SER A 168 18.28 -6.07 7.27
CA SER A 168 19.75 -6.05 7.10
C SER A 168 20.18 -5.03 6.04
N THR A 169 19.41 -4.87 4.96
CA THR A 169 19.75 -3.89 3.91
C THR A 169 19.50 -2.45 4.37
N TRP A 170 18.33 -2.17 4.96
CA TRP A 170 17.97 -0.82 5.40
C TRP A 170 18.64 -0.40 6.71
N GLY A 171 18.96 -1.35 7.58
CA GLY A 171 19.59 -1.13 8.88
C GLY A 171 21.10 -1.00 8.84
N ASP A 172 21.73 -1.16 7.67
CA ASP A 172 23.19 -1.04 7.55
C ASP A 172 23.69 0.33 8.04
N GLY A 173 24.55 0.33 9.05
CA GLY A 173 25.07 1.54 9.70
C GLY A 173 24.07 2.29 10.59
N ILE A 174 22.91 1.71 10.91
CA ILE A 174 21.89 2.28 11.81
C ILE A 174 21.88 1.50 13.13
N PRO A 175 21.91 2.15 14.30
CA PRO A 175 21.74 1.48 15.58
C PRO A 175 20.40 0.72 15.66
N PRO A 176 20.35 -0.50 16.21
CA PRO A 176 19.13 -1.31 16.26
C PRO A 176 17.94 -0.62 16.91
N GLU A 177 18.16 0.24 17.90
CA GLU A 177 17.12 1.03 18.58
C GLU A 177 16.43 2.08 17.68
N ARG A 178 16.98 2.33 16.48
CA ARG A 178 16.37 3.18 15.44
C ARG A 178 15.74 2.37 14.31
N ILE A 179 15.62 1.07 14.46
CA ILE A 179 14.96 0.17 13.52
C ILE A 179 13.72 -0.38 14.22
N HIS A 180 12.54 0.05 13.79
CA HIS A 180 11.27 -0.27 14.43
C HIS A 180 10.49 -1.30 13.61
N VAL A 181 10.18 -2.44 14.22
CA VAL A 181 9.32 -3.50 13.67
C VAL A 181 7.92 -3.34 14.23
N VAL A 182 6.99 -2.87 13.40
CA VAL A 182 5.58 -2.62 13.78
C VAL A 182 4.71 -3.81 13.42
N THR A 183 4.21 -4.55 14.41
CA THR A 183 3.39 -5.74 14.15
C THR A 183 1.94 -5.36 13.83
N VAL A 184 1.34 -6.04 12.85
CA VAL A 184 -0.08 -5.85 12.50
C VAL A 184 -0.95 -6.81 13.31
N PRO A 185 -1.87 -6.31 14.15
CA PRO A 185 -2.62 -7.15 15.06
C PRO A 185 -3.45 -8.23 14.35
N GLN A 186 -3.61 -9.38 15.01
CA GLN A 186 -4.54 -10.42 14.57
C GLN A 186 -6.00 -9.93 14.53
N LYS A 187 -6.82 -10.55 13.68
CA LYS A 187 -8.26 -10.22 13.64
C LYS A 187 -8.92 -10.84 14.86
N GLY A 188 -9.38 -10.04 15.82
CA GLY A 188 -10.02 -10.54 17.04
C GLY A 188 -9.45 -9.97 18.35
N SER A 189 -8.38 -9.18 18.30
CA SER A 189 -8.02 -8.29 19.42
C SER A 189 -9.26 -7.42 19.74
N THR A 190 -9.62 -7.31 21.02
CA THR A 190 -10.87 -6.69 21.50
C THR A 190 -11.06 -5.22 21.12
N GLN A 191 -10.03 -4.56 20.57
CA GLN A 191 -10.09 -3.23 19.96
C GLN A 191 -10.27 -3.34 18.45
N ARG A 192 -11.00 -2.40 17.84
CA ARG A 192 -11.05 -2.23 16.38
C ARG A 192 -9.61 -2.25 15.85
N SER A 193 -9.24 -3.26 15.06
CA SER A 193 -7.83 -3.53 14.69
C SER A 193 -7.11 -2.34 14.03
N GLY A 194 -7.85 -1.38 13.46
CA GLY A 194 -7.28 -0.13 12.95
C GLY A 194 -6.80 0.84 14.03
N GLY A 195 -7.47 0.86 15.19
CA GLY A 195 -7.07 1.69 16.33
C GLY A 195 -5.73 1.26 16.91
N GLU A 196 -5.57 -0.04 17.20
CA GLU A 196 -4.32 -0.58 17.74
C GLU A 196 -3.15 -0.41 16.75
N LEU A 197 -3.36 -0.71 15.47
CA LEU A 197 -2.33 -0.50 14.45
C LEU A 197 -1.88 0.97 14.38
N TRP A 198 -2.81 1.91 14.51
CA TRP A 198 -2.47 3.33 14.57
C TRP A 198 -1.63 3.68 15.81
N LEU A 199 -1.99 3.17 16.98
CA LEU A 199 -1.24 3.42 18.22
C LEU A 199 0.20 2.93 18.11
N ARG A 200 0.42 1.73 17.55
CA ARG A 200 1.76 1.18 17.30
C ARG A 200 2.58 2.04 16.32
N PHE A 201 1.95 2.58 15.28
CA PHE A 201 2.63 3.53 14.40
C PHE A 201 2.92 4.88 15.08
N CYS A 202 2.00 5.37 15.92
CA CYS A 202 2.23 6.57 16.72
C CYS A 202 3.46 6.42 17.62
N GLU A 203 3.60 5.28 18.30
CA GLU A 203 4.79 4.93 19.07
C GLU A 203 6.05 4.93 18.19
N ALA A 204 6.02 4.23 17.05
CA ALA A 204 7.16 4.16 16.13
C ALA A 204 7.63 5.51 15.57
N PHE A 205 6.72 6.49 15.51
CA PHE A 205 6.98 7.84 15.00
C PHE A 205 7.18 8.88 16.10
N GLY A 206 7.02 8.52 17.38
CA GLY A 206 7.00 9.48 18.48
C GLY A 206 5.88 10.52 18.36
N ILE A 207 4.70 10.09 17.91
CA ILE A 207 3.52 10.96 17.68
C ILE A 207 2.48 10.67 18.77
N ASP A 208 2.01 11.71 19.47
CA ASP A 208 0.81 11.58 20.30
C ASP A 208 -0.43 11.33 19.41
N PRO A 209 -1.18 10.24 19.62
CA PRO A 209 -2.39 9.94 18.86
C PRO A 209 -3.42 11.08 18.84
N ALA A 210 -3.47 11.92 19.89
CA ALA A 210 -4.38 13.06 19.98
C ALA A 210 -4.09 14.15 18.93
N TRP A 211 -2.87 14.21 18.39
CA TRP A 211 -2.50 15.17 17.33
C TRP A 211 -3.08 14.78 15.96
N ALA A 212 -3.63 13.58 15.82
CA ALA A 212 -4.23 13.06 14.60
C ALA A 212 -5.67 12.52 14.82
N PRO A 213 -6.62 13.42 15.14
CA PRO A 213 -7.99 13.03 15.52
C PRO A 213 -8.83 12.48 14.37
N GLN A 214 -8.52 12.82 13.12
CA GLN A 214 -9.26 12.30 11.96
C GLN A 214 -8.83 10.86 11.67
N ASP A 215 -9.78 9.93 11.57
CA ASP A 215 -9.50 8.56 11.15
C ASP A 215 -9.49 8.45 9.62
N SER A 216 -8.87 7.37 9.12
CA SER A 216 -8.81 7.10 7.69
C SER A 216 -10.20 6.86 7.10
N THR A 217 -10.43 7.41 5.92
CA THR A 217 -11.65 7.15 5.14
C THR A 217 -11.48 5.95 4.20
N ALA A 218 -10.26 5.39 4.11
CA ALA A 218 -9.93 4.31 3.18
C ALA A 218 -10.56 2.98 3.62
N THR A 219 -11.59 2.54 2.89
CA THR A 219 -12.19 1.22 3.06
C THR A 219 -11.38 0.16 2.29
N ASN A 220 -10.40 -0.47 2.95
CA ASN A 220 -9.61 -1.55 2.35
C ASN A 220 -10.35 -2.91 2.37
N ARG A 221 -11.56 -2.97 1.79
CA ARG A 221 -12.22 -4.27 1.60
C ARG A 221 -11.46 -5.07 0.55
N SER A 222 -10.99 -6.24 0.95
CA SER A 222 -10.33 -7.16 0.03
C SER A 222 -11.37 -7.82 -0.88
N LEU A 223 -10.98 -8.12 -2.11
CA LEU A 223 -11.84 -8.86 -3.03
C LEU A 223 -12.13 -10.26 -2.48
N GLY A 224 -13.26 -10.83 -2.84
CA GLY A 224 -13.46 -12.26 -2.72
C GLY A 224 -12.79 -13.02 -3.87
N ILE A 225 -12.89 -14.33 -3.81
CA ILE A 225 -12.32 -15.25 -4.80
C ILE A 225 -12.94 -15.03 -6.19
N ALA A 226 -14.26 -14.82 -6.28
CA ALA A 226 -14.96 -14.70 -7.56
C ALA A 226 -14.55 -13.43 -8.32
N GLU A 227 -14.56 -12.29 -7.65
CA GLU A 227 -14.18 -10.98 -8.20
C GLU A 227 -12.73 -10.99 -8.65
N THR A 228 -11.85 -11.61 -7.85
CA THR A 228 -10.43 -11.74 -8.22
C THR A 228 -10.26 -12.56 -9.51
N GLN A 229 -11.06 -13.61 -9.71
CA GLN A 229 -11.02 -14.38 -10.96
C GLN A 229 -11.58 -13.61 -12.15
N VAL A 230 -12.63 -12.81 -11.98
CA VAL A 230 -13.16 -11.94 -13.04
C VAL A 230 -12.08 -10.97 -13.53
N ILE A 231 -11.42 -10.25 -12.62
CA ILE A 231 -10.32 -9.33 -12.98
C ILE A 231 -9.17 -10.09 -13.65
N ARG A 232 -8.81 -11.27 -13.13
CA ARG A 232 -7.76 -12.10 -13.75
C ARG A 232 -8.13 -12.52 -15.18
N GLN A 233 -9.39 -12.83 -15.46
CA GLN A 233 -9.87 -13.15 -16.81
C GLN A 233 -9.83 -11.92 -17.71
N LEU A 234 -10.25 -10.76 -17.21
CA LEU A 234 -10.14 -9.48 -17.90
C LEU A 234 -8.67 -9.19 -18.28
N ASN A 235 -7.74 -9.35 -17.35
CA ASN A 235 -6.30 -9.20 -17.58
C ASN A 235 -5.76 -10.12 -18.68
N ARG A 236 -6.39 -11.26 -18.95
CA ARG A 236 -5.99 -12.18 -20.03
C ARG A 236 -6.50 -11.73 -21.39
N ARG A 237 -7.63 -11.02 -21.43
CA ARG A 237 -8.29 -10.57 -22.66
C ARG A 237 -7.83 -9.18 -23.11
N MET A 238 -7.30 -8.37 -22.20
CA MET A 238 -6.81 -7.03 -22.54
C MET A 238 -5.34 -7.05 -23.01
N GLU A 239 -5.02 -6.19 -23.97
CA GLU A 239 -3.65 -5.96 -24.39
C GLU A 239 -2.78 -5.38 -23.27
N ARG A 240 -1.46 -5.52 -23.38
CA ARG A 240 -0.54 -5.07 -22.33
C ARG A 240 -0.47 -3.54 -22.23
N ALA A 241 -0.70 -2.83 -23.33
CA ALA A 241 -0.71 -1.37 -23.39
C ALA A 241 -1.90 -0.79 -22.57
N THR A 242 -3.12 -1.25 -22.85
CA THR A 242 -4.34 -0.81 -22.17
C THR A 242 -4.33 -1.09 -20.67
N ARG A 243 -3.64 -2.15 -20.22
CA ARG A 243 -3.50 -2.50 -18.78
C ARG A 243 -2.55 -1.61 -18.00
N ARG A 244 -1.70 -0.83 -18.67
CA ARG A 244 -0.70 0.04 -18.04
C ARG A 244 -1.15 1.50 -17.97
N GLU A 245 -2.34 1.80 -18.46
CA GLU A 245 -2.90 3.14 -18.42
C GLU A 245 -3.46 3.44 -17.03
N ALA A 246 -3.24 4.66 -16.53
CA ALA A 246 -3.78 5.10 -15.25
C ALA A 246 -5.32 5.01 -15.20
N GLU A 247 -5.97 5.07 -16.36
CA GLU A 247 -7.41 4.89 -16.51
C GLU A 247 -7.87 3.46 -16.19
N TYR A 248 -7.04 2.45 -16.48
CA TYR A 248 -7.32 1.05 -16.13
C TYR A 248 -7.25 0.84 -14.62
N ASP A 249 -6.18 1.33 -13.98
CA ASP A 249 -6.05 1.29 -12.52
C ASP A 249 -7.18 2.08 -11.83
N GLY A 250 -7.56 3.24 -12.37
CA GLY A 250 -8.67 4.06 -11.87
C GLY A 250 -10.01 3.35 -11.98
N LEU A 251 -10.29 2.72 -13.13
CA LEU A 251 -11.50 1.93 -13.37
C LEU A 251 -11.58 0.74 -12.42
N ILE A 252 -10.50 -0.04 -12.26
CA ILE A 252 -10.45 -1.16 -11.31
C ILE A 252 -10.64 -0.64 -9.88
N ARG A 253 -10.03 0.48 -9.50
CA ARG A 253 -10.24 1.07 -8.17
C ARG A 253 -11.69 1.50 -7.95
N GLN A 254 -12.36 2.10 -8.93
CA GLN A 254 -13.77 2.48 -8.83
C GLN A 254 -14.71 1.27 -8.79
N MET A 255 -14.44 0.24 -9.59
CA MET A 255 -15.13 -1.06 -9.48
C MET A 255 -15.05 -1.63 -8.06
N LEU A 256 -13.91 -1.45 -7.39
CA LEU A 256 -13.69 -1.90 -6.02
C LEU A 256 -14.27 -0.97 -4.95
N ALA A 257 -14.39 0.32 -5.25
CA ALA A 257 -14.88 1.35 -4.34
C ALA A 257 -16.41 1.43 -4.31
N GLN A 258 -17.07 1.08 -5.42
CA GLN A 258 -18.51 0.87 -5.40
C GLN A 258 -18.81 -0.44 -4.66
N ASP A 259 -19.51 -0.32 -3.54
CA ASP A 259 -19.99 -1.42 -2.69
C ASP A 259 -20.76 -2.54 -3.42
N GLN A 260 -21.01 -2.39 -4.73
CA GLN A 260 -21.74 -3.34 -5.58
C GLN A 260 -20.95 -4.61 -5.91
N LEU A 261 -19.62 -4.54 -6.04
CA LEU A 261 -18.78 -5.73 -6.29
C LEU A 261 -18.33 -6.43 -5.00
N VAL A 262 -18.36 -5.73 -3.87
CA VAL A 262 -18.07 -6.33 -2.56
C VAL A 262 -19.36 -6.88 -1.97
N ASN A 263 -20.05 -7.71 -2.76
CA ASN A 263 -21.25 -8.39 -2.32
C ASN A 263 -20.87 -9.56 -1.40
N ARG A 264 -21.68 -9.81 -0.36
CA ARG A 264 -21.27 -10.50 0.89
C ARG A 264 -20.99 -12.01 0.78
N ASP A 265 -21.15 -12.62 -0.39
CA ASP A 265 -21.16 -14.08 -0.58
C ASP A 265 -19.89 -14.68 -1.18
N SER A 266 -18.93 -13.84 -1.58
CA SER A 266 -17.68 -14.33 -2.18
C SER A 266 -16.66 -14.68 -1.09
N ALA A 267 -16.30 -15.97 -1.03
CA ALA A 267 -15.33 -16.47 -0.06
C ALA A 267 -13.99 -15.72 -0.18
N ALA A 268 -13.37 -15.40 0.96
CA ALA A 268 -12.07 -14.74 1.00
C ALA A 268 -10.97 -15.65 0.43
N VAL A 269 -9.97 -15.05 -0.21
CA VAL A 269 -8.76 -15.78 -0.63
C VAL A 269 -7.95 -16.13 0.62
N ARG A 270 -7.83 -17.43 0.91
CA ARG A 270 -7.07 -17.97 2.06
C ARG A 270 -5.82 -18.73 1.60
N LEU A 271 -4.84 -18.88 2.48
CA LEU A 271 -3.72 -19.79 2.28
C LEU A 271 -4.25 -21.25 2.27
N PRO A 272 -3.81 -22.13 1.35
CA PRO A 272 -4.22 -23.53 1.37
C PRO A 272 -3.65 -24.27 2.61
N PRO A 273 -4.39 -25.19 3.25
CA PRO A 273 -3.93 -25.95 4.42
C PRO A 273 -2.54 -26.59 4.25
N ARG A 274 -2.30 -27.21 3.09
CA ARG A 274 -1.00 -27.82 2.72
C ARG A 274 0.20 -26.87 2.70
N ARG A 275 0.00 -25.56 2.80
CA ARG A 275 1.04 -24.53 2.77
C ARG A 275 1.36 -23.98 4.16
N PHE A 276 0.56 -24.31 5.18
CA PHE A 276 0.80 -23.87 6.56
C PHE A 276 2.13 -24.34 7.13
N PRO A 277 2.58 -25.61 6.94
CA PRO A 277 3.88 -26.04 7.48
C PRO A 277 5.05 -25.15 7.04
N TRP A 278 5.12 -24.84 5.74
CA TRP A 278 6.15 -23.93 5.21
C TRP A 278 6.03 -22.51 5.74
N VAL A 279 4.80 -21.99 5.88
CA VAL A 279 4.59 -20.65 6.44
C VAL A 279 4.98 -20.60 7.92
N LEU A 280 4.64 -21.62 8.70
CA LEU A 280 4.97 -21.69 10.13
C LEU A 280 6.48 -21.75 10.34
N GLU A 281 7.17 -22.62 9.60
CA GLU A 281 8.64 -22.71 9.59
C GLU A 281 9.26 -21.34 9.30
N ARG A 282 8.84 -20.69 8.20
CA ARG A 282 9.33 -19.36 7.83
C ARG A 282 9.02 -18.29 8.88
N THR A 283 7.85 -18.34 9.50
CA THR A 283 7.47 -17.39 10.55
C THR A 283 8.39 -17.52 11.75
N GLU A 284 8.69 -18.74 12.22
CA GLU A 284 9.60 -18.93 13.36
C GLU A 284 11.02 -18.47 13.01
N GLU A 285 11.54 -18.78 11.82
CA GLU A 285 12.85 -18.26 11.35
C GLU A 285 12.93 -16.73 11.43
N TRP A 286 11.85 -16.04 11.05
CA TRP A 286 11.79 -14.59 11.08
C TRP A 286 11.64 -14.03 12.49
N ILE A 287 10.83 -14.65 13.34
CA ILE A 287 10.69 -14.27 14.75
C ILE A 287 12.02 -14.40 15.48
N ASP A 288 12.74 -15.52 15.28
CA ASP A 288 14.04 -15.77 15.88
C ASP A 288 15.08 -14.75 15.43
N TRP A 289 15.10 -14.43 14.12
CA TRP A 289 15.96 -13.38 13.60
C TRP A 289 15.65 -12.01 14.23
N VAL A 290 14.37 -11.62 14.33
CA VAL A 290 13.98 -10.34 14.93
C VAL A 290 14.42 -10.28 16.39
N ARG A 291 14.18 -11.34 17.17
CA ARG A 291 14.62 -11.43 18.58
C ARG A 291 16.14 -11.31 18.73
N ALA A 292 16.90 -11.93 17.82
CA ALA A 292 18.36 -11.89 17.87
C ALA A 292 18.95 -10.56 17.37
N SER A 293 18.22 -9.83 16.52
CA SER A 293 18.71 -8.60 15.88
C SER A 293 18.80 -7.38 16.79
N GLY A 294 18.09 -7.39 17.93
CA GLY A 294 18.04 -6.26 18.86
C GLY A 294 17.27 -5.03 18.36
N VAL A 295 16.56 -5.15 17.24
CA VAL A 295 15.69 -4.10 16.71
C VAL A 295 14.53 -3.81 17.68
N ASP A 296 14.03 -2.58 17.65
CA ASP A 296 12.88 -2.18 18.46
C ASP A 296 11.60 -2.83 17.91
N VAL A 297 10.86 -3.56 18.75
CA VAL A 297 9.63 -4.26 18.37
C VAL A 297 8.44 -3.58 19.03
N ILE A 298 7.50 -3.12 18.20
CA ILE A 298 6.30 -2.43 18.63
C ILE A 298 5.08 -3.32 18.37
N GLY A 299 4.42 -3.71 19.45
CA GLY A 299 3.36 -4.71 19.50
C GLY A 299 3.90 -6.09 19.90
N ASP A 300 3.33 -7.16 19.33
CA ASP A 300 3.63 -8.54 19.74
C ASP A 300 4.07 -9.40 18.54
N LEU A 301 5.22 -10.08 18.65
CA LEU A 301 5.68 -11.02 17.62
C LEU A 301 4.75 -12.22 17.46
N GLU A 302 3.94 -12.54 18.46
CA GLU A 302 2.86 -13.52 18.33
C GLU A 302 1.85 -13.15 17.25
N ASP A 303 1.70 -11.86 16.91
CA ASP A 303 0.86 -11.43 15.78
C ASP A 303 1.35 -11.98 14.42
N LEU A 304 2.62 -12.40 14.32
CA LEU A 304 3.17 -13.02 13.11
C LEU A 304 2.80 -14.49 12.97
N ARG A 305 2.43 -15.17 14.07
CA ARG A 305 2.02 -16.56 14.04
C ARG A 305 0.67 -16.70 13.35
N PRO A 306 0.58 -17.40 12.20
CA PRO A 306 -0.68 -17.60 11.52
C PRO A 306 -1.67 -18.38 12.38
N VAL A 307 -2.93 -17.96 12.36
CA VAL A 307 -4.03 -18.77 12.88
C VAL A 307 -4.31 -19.89 11.88
N VAL A 308 -4.05 -21.13 12.29
CA VAL A 308 -4.33 -22.33 11.49
C VAL A 308 -5.84 -22.58 11.47
N PRO A 309 -6.48 -22.71 10.30
CA PRO A 309 -7.88 -23.10 10.19
C PRO A 309 -8.16 -24.45 10.87
N ALA A 310 -9.36 -24.61 11.42
CA ALA A 310 -9.81 -25.90 11.97
C ALA A 310 -9.91 -26.96 10.87
N GLU A 311 -9.87 -28.25 11.24
CA GLU A 311 -9.88 -29.36 10.26
C GLU A 311 -11.16 -29.44 9.42
N ASP A 312 -12.29 -29.01 9.98
CA ASP A 312 -13.60 -28.94 9.33
C ASP A 312 -13.77 -27.69 8.46
N ASP A 313 -12.80 -26.78 8.47
CA ASP A 313 -12.85 -25.50 7.79
C ASP A 313 -12.63 -25.68 6.27
N VAL A 314 -13.71 -25.53 5.48
CA VAL A 314 -13.68 -25.85 4.05
C VAL A 314 -12.84 -24.84 3.25
N PHE A 315 -11.74 -25.32 2.67
CA PHE A 315 -10.90 -24.52 1.78
C PHE A 315 -11.52 -24.37 0.38
N VAL A 316 -11.88 -23.13 0.02
CA VAL A 316 -12.33 -22.77 -1.34
C VAL A 316 -11.12 -22.40 -2.19
N HIS A 317 -10.81 -23.23 -3.19
CA HIS A 317 -9.63 -23.02 -4.04
C HIS A 317 -9.82 -21.82 -4.97
N PRO A 318 -8.97 -20.76 -4.90
CA PRO A 318 -9.16 -19.54 -5.68
C PRO A 318 -9.16 -19.73 -7.19
N ASP A 319 -8.44 -20.74 -7.71
CA ASP A 319 -8.45 -21.07 -9.14
C ASP A 319 -9.62 -21.97 -9.60
N LYS A 320 -10.49 -22.45 -8.70
CA LYS A 320 -11.60 -23.38 -9.02
C LYS A 320 -12.96 -22.78 -8.60
N VAL A 321 -13.32 -21.65 -9.18
CA VAL A 321 -14.58 -20.96 -8.87
C VAL A 321 -15.67 -21.44 -9.83
N GLY A 322 -16.83 -21.80 -9.30
CA GLY A 322 -17.98 -22.22 -10.10
C GLY A 322 -18.49 -21.13 -11.05
N ALA A 323 -18.95 -21.53 -12.23
CA ALA A 323 -19.36 -20.62 -13.31
C ALA A 323 -20.43 -19.60 -12.86
N LYS A 324 -21.42 -20.03 -12.08
CA LYS A 324 -22.47 -19.14 -11.56
C LYS A 324 -21.92 -17.99 -10.70
N LYS A 325 -20.96 -18.27 -9.80
CA LYS A 325 -20.34 -17.24 -8.96
C LYS A 325 -19.48 -16.27 -9.77
N GLN A 326 -18.75 -16.78 -10.77
CA GLN A 326 -17.99 -15.92 -11.69
C GLN A 326 -18.90 -15.04 -12.55
N LEU A 327 -20.03 -15.58 -13.04
CA LEU A 327 -20.98 -14.83 -13.84
C LEU A 327 -21.61 -13.69 -13.04
N ASN A 328 -22.07 -13.95 -11.82
CA ASN A 328 -22.62 -12.90 -10.96
C ASN A 328 -21.60 -11.77 -10.72
N ALA A 329 -20.38 -12.12 -10.31
CA ALA A 329 -19.32 -11.14 -10.10
C ALA A 329 -18.96 -10.38 -11.40
N ALA A 330 -19.07 -11.02 -12.58
CA ALA A 330 -18.83 -10.36 -13.86
C ALA A 330 -19.96 -9.38 -14.22
N ILE A 331 -21.22 -9.70 -13.93
CA ILE A 331 -22.36 -8.80 -14.13
C ILE A 331 -22.24 -7.59 -13.21
N ASP A 332 -21.93 -7.79 -11.94
CA ASP A 332 -21.73 -6.70 -10.97
C ASP A 332 -20.58 -5.78 -11.41
N ALA A 333 -19.49 -6.37 -11.92
CA ALA A 333 -18.37 -5.65 -12.49
C ALA A 333 -18.76 -4.80 -13.70
N LEU A 334 -19.53 -5.36 -14.63
CA LEU A 334 -20.02 -4.65 -15.81
C LEU A 334 -20.98 -3.52 -15.45
N ALA A 335 -21.86 -3.74 -14.46
CA ALA A 335 -22.75 -2.70 -13.96
C ALA A 335 -21.94 -1.52 -13.39
N ALA A 336 -20.97 -1.79 -12.52
CA ALA A 336 -20.10 -0.75 -11.94
C ALA A 336 -19.33 0.02 -13.02
N MET A 337 -18.76 -0.68 -14.02
CA MET A 337 -18.06 -0.05 -15.15
C MET A 337 -19.00 0.82 -16.00
N THR A 338 -20.24 0.38 -16.20
CA THR A 338 -21.24 1.12 -16.99
C THR A 338 -21.68 2.39 -16.25
N PHE A 339 -21.91 2.30 -14.93
CA PHE A 339 -22.20 3.48 -14.11
C PHE A 339 -21.05 4.48 -14.13
N GLU A 340 -19.81 4.01 -14.04
CA GLU A 340 -18.64 4.88 -14.14
C GLU A 340 -18.55 5.54 -15.51
N ALA A 341 -18.68 4.77 -16.60
CA ALA A 341 -18.66 5.32 -17.95
C ALA A 341 -19.76 6.36 -18.19
N ALA A 342 -20.96 6.16 -17.62
CA ALA A 342 -22.06 7.11 -17.68
C ALA A 342 -21.84 8.35 -16.80
N SER A 343 -21.10 8.22 -15.70
CA SER A 343 -20.79 9.32 -14.77
C SER A 343 -19.61 10.17 -15.22
N ARG A 344 -18.79 9.67 -16.15
CA ARG A 344 -17.69 10.44 -16.76
C ARG A 344 -18.30 11.60 -17.56
N PRO A 345 -17.96 12.85 -17.24
CA PRO A 345 -18.46 13.97 -18.04
C PRO A 345 -17.83 13.89 -19.42
N ASP A 346 -18.67 13.86 -20.45
CA ASP A 346 -18.30 13.83 -21.87
C ASP A 346 -17.16 14.83 -22.15
N PRO A 347 -15.99 14.37 -22.65
CA PRO A 347 -14.84 15.23 -22.93
C PRO A 347 -15.20 16.41 -23.84
N GLU A 348 -16.09 16.20 -24.81
CA GLU A 348 -16.55 17.26 -25.71
C GLU A 348 -17.41 18.28 -24.97
N ARG A 349 -18.30 17.84 -24.07
CA ARG A 349 -19.08 18.75 -23.23
C ARG A 349 -18.19 19.55 -22.27
N GLN A 350 -17.12 18.96 -21.72
CA GLN A 350 -16.17 19.71 -20.88
C GLN A 350 -15.40 20.76 -21.69
N LEU A 351 -14.96 20.42 -22.91
CA LEU A 351 -14.27 21.36 -23.79
C LEU A 351 -15.22 22.51 -24.16
N VAL A 352 -16.46 22.20 -24.55
CA VAL A 352 -17.50 23.19 -24.88
C VAL A 352 -17.87 24.04 -23.66
N GLN A 353 -17.95 23.46 -22.45
CA GLN A 353 -18.23 24.20 -21.22
C GLN A 353 -17.06 25.11 -20.81
N ARG A 354 -15.81 24.65 -20.95
CA ARG A 354 -14.62 25.47 -20.69
C ARG A 354 -14.51 26.62 -21.70
N VAL A 355 -14.74 26.35 -22.97
CA VAL A 355 -14.78 27.37 -24.04
C VAL A 355 -15.91 28.38 -23.78
N ARG A 356 -17.11 27.91 -23.40
CA ARG A 356 -18.23 28.80 -23.02
C ARG A 356 -17.96 29.61 -21.76
N ALA A 357 -17.31 29.03 -20.74
CA ALA A 357 -16.94 29.73 -19.52
C ALA A 357 -15.86 30.79 -19.77
N GLN A 358 -14.90 30.50 -20.64
CA GLN A 358 -13.85 31.44 -21.05
C GLN A 358 -14.42 32.56 -21.94
N ALA A 359 -15.34 32.24 -22.86
CA ALA A 359 -16.07 33.22 -23.66
C ALA A 359 -16.97 34.13 -22.80
N ARG A 360 -17.58 33.61 -21.73
CA ARG A 360 -18.34 34.42 -20.76
C ARG A 360 -17.45 35.36 -19.96
N ARG A 361 -16.26 34.91 -19.53
CA ARG A 361 -15.27 35.76 -18.85
C ARG A 361 -14.74 36.89 -19.74
N LEU A 362 -14.58 36.62 -21.05
CA LEU A 362 -14.16 37.63 -22.02
C LEU A 362 -15.29 38.58 -22.44
N ARG A 363 -16.56 38.21 -22.21
CA ARG A 363 -17.76 39.02 -22.49
C ARG A 363 -18.29 39.80 -21.27
N SER A 364 -17.58 39.78 -20.14
CA SER A 364 -17.82 40.68 -19.01
C SER A 364 -16.80 41.82 -19.06
N PRO A 365 -16.98 42.86 -19.90
CA PRO A 365 -16.25 44.11 -19.75
C PRO A 365 -16.66 44.75 -18.42
N GLY A 366 -15.69 45.38 -17.75
CA GLY A 366 -15.81 45.89 -16.39
C GLY A 366 -17.10 46.68 -16.12
N GLY A 367 -17.77 46.30 -15.04
CA GLY A 367 -18.67 47.19 -14.31
C GLY A 367 -17.86 47.87 -13.22
N SER A 368 -17.81 49.19 -13.32
CA SER A 368 -17.18 50.16 -12.41
C SER A 368 -17.55 49.99 -10.95
#